data_AF-A0A401LXJ7-F1
#
_entry.id   AF-A0A401LXJ7-F1
#
_cell.length_a   1.000
_cell.length_b   1.000
_cell.length_c   1.000
_cell.angle_alpha   90.00
_cell.angle_beta   90.00
_cell.angle_gamma   90.00
#
_symmetry.space_group_name_H-M   'P 1'
#
loop_
_entity.id
_entity.type
_entity.pdbx_description
1 polymer ?
#
loop_
_entity_poly.entity_id
_entity_poly.type
_entity_poly.pdbx_seq_one_letter_code
_entity_poly.pdbx_strand_id
1 'polypeptide(L)'
;MRSVTCISPSKAFDLAGLQIVNIVCADADLRIKIDKTININEVCDINPFGIEALIAAYNEGEEWLEELKYYLLINYNYLKAYFSENLPQFPVTMLEGTYLVWVDCSVLQQSFHTLLDKEKLQVNDGSLYGKGFIRINIACPR
;
A
#
# COMPACT_ATOMS: atom_id res chain seq x y z
N MET A 1 -15.74 -3.41 23.27
CA MET A 1 -15.26 -3.14 21.90
C MET A 1 -14.92 -4.49 21.26
N ARG A 2 -15.62 -4.90 20.19
CA ARG A 2 -15.36 -6.16 19.46
C ARG A 2 -14.71 -5.83 18.12
N SER A 3 -13.42 -5.51 18.14
CA SER A 3 -12.64 -5.18 16.96
C SER A 3 -11.24 -5.76 17.08
N VAL A 4 -10.65 -6.06 15.92
CA VAL A 4 -9.26 -6.48 15.79
C VAL A 4 -8.62 -5.52 14.79
N THR A 5 -7.51 -4.91 15.16
CA THR A 5 -6.79 -3.96 14.32
C THR A 5 -5.43 -4.53 14.00
N CYS A 6 -5.15 -4.74 12.72
CA CYS A 6 -3.85 -5.20 12.23
C CYS A 6 -3.06 -3.99 11.72
N ILE A 7 -1.87 -3.75 12.27
CA ILE A 7 -0.97 -2.67 11.88
C ILE A 7 0.43 -3.22 11.63
N SER A 8 1.22 -2.54 10.79
CA SER A 8 2.58 -2.96 10.47
C SER A 8 3.38 -1.76 9.96
N PRO A 9 4.69 -1.70 10.24
CA PRO A 9 5.56 -0.68 9.63
C PRO A 9 5.82 -0.97 8.14
N SER A 10 5.48 -2.16 7.62
CA SER A 10 5.85 -2.63 6.29
C SER A 10 5.54 -1.68 5.15
N LYS A 11 4.35 -1.07 5.14
CA LYS A 11 3.94 -0.18 4.04
C LYS A 11 4.51 1.21 4.17
N ALA A 12 4.54 1.76 5.38
CA ALA A 12 5.04 3.10 5.63
C ALA A 12 6.56 3.17 5.39
N PHE A 13 7.30 2.15 5.82
CA PHE A 13 8.77 2.13 5.83
C PHE A 13 9.40 1.15 4.83
N ASP A 14 8.62 0.60 3.90
CA ASP A 14 9.08 -0.38 2.90
C ASP A 14 9.74 -1.65 3.48
N LEU A 15 9.23 -2.13 4.62
CA LEU A 15 9.76 -3.27 5.37
C LEU A 15 8.99 -4.58 5.12
N ALA A 16 8.32 -4.72 3.97
CA ALA A 16 7.47 -5.88 3.69
C ALA A 16 8.24 -7.22 3.74
N GLY A 17 9.52 -7.22 3.37
CA GLY A 17 10.38 -8.39 3.42
C GLY A 17 10.74 -8.85 4.85
N LEU A 18 10.55 -8.01 5.86
CA LEU A 18 10.87 -8.33 7.27
C LEU A 18 9.72 -9.04 8.00
N GLN A 19 8.54 -9.15 7.39
CA GLN A 19 7.43 -9.98 7.88
C GLN A 19 7.07 -9.71 9.35
N ILE A 20 6.93 -8.45 9.75
CA ILE A 20 6.58 -8.04 11.11
C ILE A 20 5.27 -7.23 11.14
N VAL A 21 4.36 -7.62 12.05
CA VAL A 21 3.02 -7.02 12.20
C VAL A 21 2.62 -6.99 13.68
N ASN A 22 1.72 -6.08 14.05
CA ASN A 22 1.03 -6.09 15.34
C ASN A 22 -0.46 -6.33 15.14
N ILE A 23 -1.03 -7.17 16.01
CA ILE A 23 -2.47 -7.39 16.08
C ILE A 23 -2.95 -6.84 17.42
N VAL A 24 -3.71 -5.75 17.37
CA VAL A 24 -4.26 -5.08 18.54
C VAL A 24 -5.72 -5.52 18.71
N CYS A 25 -6.02 -6.15 19.83
CA CYS A 25 -7.37 -6.61 20.17
C CYS A 25 -7.61 -6.38 21.66
N ALA A 26 -8.67 -5.65 22.01
CA ALA A 26 -9.00 -5.32 23.40
C ALA A 26 -9.63 -6.51 24.16
N ASP A 27 -10.38 -7.36 23.46
CA ASP A 27 -11.11 -8.51 24.00
C ASP A 27 -10.15 -9.69 24.29
N ALA A 28 -10.08 -10.11 25.55
CA ALA A 28 -9.15 -11.16 25.99
C ALA A 28 -9.47 -12.54 25.43
N ASP A 29 -10.76 -12.89 25.35
CA ASP A 29 -11.19 -14.18 24.80
C ASP A 29 -10.89 -14.25 23.30
N LEU A 30 -11.03 -13.12 22.60
CA LEU A 30 -10.68 -13.03 21.19
C LEU A 30 -9.16 -13.08 20.97
N ARG A 31 -8.36 -12.45 21.84
CA ARG A 31 -6.89 -12.57 21.80
C ARG A 31 -6.42 -14.02 21.91
N ILE A 32 -7.01 -14.80 22.83
CA ILE A 32 -6.67 -16.23 23.00
C ILE A 32 -6.95 -17.01 21.71
N LYS A 33 -8.08 -16.74 21.05
CA LYS A 33 -8.44 -17.39 19.79
C LYS A 33 -7.48 -17.02 18.66
N ILE A 34 -7.11 -15.74 18.55
CA ILE A 34 -6.14 -15.24 17.57
C ILE A 34 -4.79 -15.92 17.77
N ASP A 35 -4.27 -15.90 19.00
CA ASP A 35 -2.98 -16.50 19.34
C ASP A 35 -2.95 -18.00 19.02
N LYS A 36 -4.02 -18.73 19.37
CA LYS A 36 -4.17 -20.14 18.99
C LYS A 36 -4.09 -20.33 17.47
N THR A 37 -4.78 -19.51 16.69
CA THR A 37 -4.76 -19.59 15.22
C THR A 37 -3.38 -19.26 14.65
N ILE A 38 -2.68 -18.27 15.18
CA ILE A 38 -1.32 -17.91 14.74
C ILE A 38 -0.36 -19.07 14.94
N ASN A 39 -0.41 -19.71 16.12
CA ASN A 39 0.41 -20.87 16.43
C ASN A 39 0.08 -22.09 15.54
N ILE A 40 -1.20 -22.37 15.29
CA ILE A 40 -1.62 -23.47 14.40
C ILE A 40 -1.12 -23.27 12.96
N ASN A 41 -1.05 -22.03 12.49
CA ASN A 41 -0.57 -21.71 11.14
C ASN A 41 0.94 -21.50 11.07
N GLU A 42 1.67 -21.65 12.19
CA GLU A 42 3.14 -21.48 12.25
C GLU A 42 3.63 -20.12 11.72
N VAL A 43 2.86 -19.06 12.01
CA VAL A 43 3.21 -17.66 11.65
C VAL A 43 3.55 -16.80 12.87
N CYS A 44 3.86 -17.43 14.00
CA CYS A 44 4.25 -16.77 15.25
C CYS A 44 5.72 -16.34 15.29
N ASP A 45 6.58 -16.98 14.50
CA ASP A 45 8.02 -16.78 14.60
C ASP A 45 8.44 -15.50 13.89
N ILE A 46 9.08 -14.62 14.64
CA ILE A 46 9.54 -13.31 14.15
C ILE A 46 11.06 -13.40 14.00
N ASN A 47 11.57 -12.95 12.85
CA ASN A 47 13.01 -12.83 12.66
C ASN A 47 13.58 -11.65 13.47
N PRO A 48 14.81 -11.74 13.99
CA PRO A 48 15.39 -10.71 14.85
C PRO A 48 15.49 -9.33 14.18
N PHE A 49 15.71 -9.28 12.86
CA PHE A 49 15.76 -8.01 12.13
C PHE A 49 14.40 -7.29 12.08
N GLY A 50 13.30 -8.05 12.02
CA GLY A 50 11.95 -7.51 12.06
C GLY A 50 11.63 -6.82 13.39
N ILE A 51 12.17 -7.33 14.50
CA ILE A 51 12.01 -6.73 15.84
C ILE A 51 12.72 -5.36 15.87
N GLU A 52 14.01 -5.33 15.53
CA GLU A 52 14.80 -4.10 15.55
C GLU A 52 14.24 -3.05 14.58
N ALA A 53 13.86 -3.47 13.37
CA ALA A 53 13.29 -2.54 12.39
C ALA A 53 11.93 -1.98 12.81
N LEU A 54 11.09 -2.76 13.50
CA LEU A 54 9.82 -2.28 14.05
C LEU A 54 10.04 -1.25 15.16
N ILE A 55 11.00 -1.52 16.05
CA ILE A 55 11.36 -0.61 17.15
C ILE A 55 11.86 0.72 16.59
N ALA A 56 12.82 0.68 15.65
CA ALA A 56 13.37 1.87 15.02
C ALA A 56 12.29 2.65 14.24
N ALA A 57 11.48 1.95 13.43
CA ALA A 57 10.43 2.60 12.64
C ALA A 57 9.42 3.38 13.50
N TYR A 58 9.02 2.83 14.66
CA TYR A 58 8.02 3.48 15.52
C TYR A 58 8.59 4.49 16.51
N ASN A 59 9.84 4.35 16.93
CA ASN A 59 10.45 5.27 17.91
C ASN A 59 11.26 6.39 17.26
N GLU A 60 11.75 6.19 16.03
CA GLU A 60 12.73 7.09 15.39
C GLU A 60 12.33 7.49 13.96
N GLY A 61 11.34 6.82 13.35
CA GLY A 61 10.99 6.99 11.94
C GLY A 61 10.05 8.15 11.59
N GLU A 62 9.59 8.93 12.57
CA GLU A 62 8.55 9.95 12.36
C GLU A 62 8.97 11.04 11.37
N GLU A 63 10.18 11.60 11.53
CA GLU A 63 10.69 12.68 10.66
C GLU A 63 10.76 12.22 9.20
N TRP A 64 11.34 11.05 8.95
CA TRP A 64 11.43 10.47 7.61
C TRP A 64 10.04 10.20 7.00
N LEU A 65 9.08 9.74 7.81
CA LEU A 65 7.73 9.45 7.33
C LEU A 65 6.97 10.73 6.95
N GLU A 66 7.13 11.81 7.71
CA GLU A 66 6.52 13.10 7.37
C GLU A 66 7.10 13.69 6.08
N GLU A 67 8.43 13.60 5.89
CA GLU A 67 9.06 13.99 4.61
C GLU A 67 8.56 13.14 3.44
N LEU A 68 8.46 11.82 3.62
CA LEU A 68 7.92 10.91 2.62
C LEU A 68 6.48 11.28 2.25
N LYS A 69 5.62 11.55 3.23
CA LYS A 69 4.21 11.95 2.98
C LYS A 69 4.15 13.22 2.13
N TYR A 70 4.98 14.21 2.42
CA TYR A 70 5.07 15.43 1.62
C TYR A 70 5.55 15.14 0.19
N TYR A 71 6.58 14.29 0.05
CA TYR A 71 7.09 13.91 -1.27
C TYR A 71 6.04 13.18 -2.11
N LEU A 72 5.30 12.23 -1.51
CA LEU A 72 4.23 11.48 -2.15
C LEU A 72 3.07 12.39 -2.56
N LEU A 73 2.72 13.40 -1.76
CA LEU A 73 1.70 14.39 -2.13
C LEU A 73 2.11 15.15 -3.40
N ILE A 74 3.38 15.53 -3.51
CA ILE A 74 3.89 16.19 -4.73
C ILE A 74 3.86 15.22 -5.92
N ASN A 75 4.24 13.94 -5.75
CA ASN A 75 4.13 12.93 -6.82
C ASN A 75 2.69 12.77 -7.31
N TYR A 76 1.74 12.71 -6.37
CA TYR A 76 0.32 12.63 -6.68
C TYR A 76 -0.16 13.84 -7.48
N ASN A 77 0.20 15.06 -7.04
CA ASN A 77 -0.18 16.29 -7.73
C ASN A 77 0.42 16.36 -9.14
N TYR A 78 1.67 15.96 -9.30
CA TYR A 78 2.33 15.89 -10.60
C TYR A 78 1.62 14.91 -11.54
N LEU A 79 1.37 13.68 -11.09
CA LEU A 79 0.66 12.66 -11.87
C LEU A 79 -0.74 13.17 -12.26
N LYS A 80 -1.49 13.72 -11.31
CA LYS A 80 -2.85 14.24 -11.55
C LYS A 80 -2.86 15.36 -12.60
N ALA A 81 -1.93 16.30 -12.50
CA ALA A 81 -1.79 17.37 -13.49
C ALA A 81 -1.46 16.81 -14.88
N TYR A 82 -0.49 15.89 -14.95
CA TYR A 82 -0.08 15.27 -16.21
C TYR A 82 -1.25 14.57 -16.91
N PHE A 83 -2.05 13.79 -16.18
CA PHE A 83 -3.23 13.13 -16.72
C PHE A 83 -4.29 14.14 -17.16
N SER A 84 -4.55 15.18 -16.37
CA SER A 84 -5.53 16.21 -16.74
C SER A 84 -5.14 16.95 -18.02
N GLU A 85 -3.85 17.18 -18.26
CA GLU A 85 -3.35 17.92 -19.43
C GLU A 85 -3.20 17.04 -20.68
N ASN A 86 -2.67 15.83 -20.51
CA ASN A 86 -2.23 14.98 -21.64
C ASN A 86 -3.16 13.79 -21.90
N LEU A 87 -3.92 13.34 -20.89
CA LEU A 87 -4.73 12.13 -20.91
C LEU A 87 -6.12 12.33 -20.27
N PRO A 88 -6.88 13.39 -20.64
CA PRO A 88 -8.10 13.78 -19.93
C PRO A 88 -9.21 12.72 -19.96
N GLN A 89 -9.15 11.77 -20.89
CA GLN A 89 -10.04 10.61 -20.96
C GLN A 89 -9.81 9.56 -19.86
N PHE A 90 -8.73 9.69 -19.08
CA PHE A 90 -8.37 8.78 -17.99
C PHE A 90 -8.34 9.53 -16.64
N PRO A 91 -9.51 9.81 -16.04
CA PRO A 91 -9.55 10.63 -14.84
C PRO A 91 -8.87 9.93 -13.65
N VAL A 92 -8.06 10.70 -12.93
CA VAL A 92 -7.37 10.26 -11.71
C VAL A 92 -8.28 10.48 -10.52
N THR A 93 -8.50 9.42 -9.74
CA THR A 93 -9.34 9.48 -8.54
C THR A 93 -8.69 10.33 -7.43
N MET A 94 -9.52 10.84 -6.52
CA MET A 94 -9.03 11.54 -5.33
C MET A 94 -8.32 10.56 -4.39
N LEU A 95 -7.07 10.88 -4.04
CA LEU A 95 -6.26 10.07 -3.12
C LEU A 95 -6.24 10.73 -1.74
N GLU A 96 -6.84 10.08 -0.75
CA GLU A 96 -6.82 10.53 0.65
C GLU A 96 -5.81 9.76 1.51
N GLY A 97 -5.27 8.66 0.99
CA GLY A 97 -4.26 7.86 1.68
C GLY A 97 -3.58 6.86 0.76
N THR A 98 -2.50 6.26 1.26
CA THR A 98 -1.57 5.38 0.53
C THR A 98 -0.76 6.10 -0.56
N TYR A 99 0.10 5.35 -1.24
CA TYR A 99 0.85 5.77 -2.43
C TYR A 99 0.39 5.02 -3.69
N LEU A 100 -0.83 4.49 -3.69
CA LEU A 100 -1.38 3.69 -4.79
C LEU A 100 -2.53 4.45 -5.45
N VAL A 101 -2.24 5.09 -6.58
CA VAL A 101 -3.18 5.95 -7.31
C VAL A 101 -4.07 5.11 -8.22
N TRP A 102 -5.37 5.34 -8.16
CA TRP A 102 -6.35 4.73 -9.06
C TRP A 102 -6.67 5.67 -10.22
N VAL A 103 -6.58 5.13 -11.44
CA VAL A 103 -6.94 5.83 -12.68
C VAL A 103 -8.06 5.07 -13.36
N ASP A 104 -9.14 5.77 -13.69
CA ASP A 104 -10.26 5.21 -14.46
C ASP A 104 -9.86 5.11 -15.94
N CYS A 105 -9.91 3.90 -16.46
CA CYS A 105 -9.63 3.58 -17.84
C CYS A 105 -10.80 2.82 -18.50
N SER A 106 -12.00 2.94 -17.94
CA SER A 106 -13.22 2.25 -18.38
C SER A 106 -13.55 2.50 -19.86
N VAL A 107 -13.15 3.67 -20.39
CA VAL A 107 -13.30 4.03 -21.81
C VAL A 107 -12.57 3.09 -22.77
N LEU A 108 -11.49 2.42 -22.33
CA LEU A 108 -10.69 1.54 -23.20
C LEU A 108 -11.31 0.14 -23.36
N GLN A 109 -12.19 -0.28 -22.45
CA GLN A 109 -12.89 -1.58 -22.48
C GLN A 109 -11.98 -2.82 -22.73
N GLN A 110 -10.67 -2.71 -22.47
CA GLN A 110 -9.66 -3.74 -22.75
C GLN A 110 -8.75 -3.98 -21.54
N SER A 111 -8.01 -5.09 -21.53
CA SER A 111 -7.00 -5.38 -20.49
C SER A 111 -5.75 -4.51 -20.66
N PHE A 112 -5.08 -4.20 -19.56
CA PHE A 112 -3.91 -3.30 -19.55
C PHE A 112 -2.57 -3.99 -19.79
N HIS A 113 -2.56 -5.30 -20.10
CA HIS A 113 -1.34 -6.05 -20.42
C HIS A 113 -0.54 -5.43 -21.58
N THR A 114 -1.22 -4.74 -22.50
CA THR A 114 -0.57 -4.07 -23.64
C THR A 114 0.42 -2.97 -23.24
N LEU A 115 0.27 -2.36 -22.05
CA LEU A 115 1.20 -1.33 -21.56
C LEU A 115 2.58 -1.91 -21.26
N LEU A 116 2.65 -3.12 -20.72
CA LEU A 116 3.93 -3.78 -20.47
C LEU A 116 4.61 -4.13 -21.79
N ASP A 117 3.86 -4.74 -22.71
CA ASP A 117 4.44 -5.29 -23.94
C ASP A 117 4.95 -4.20 -24.87
N LYS A 118 4.14 -3.13 -25.07
CA LYS A 118 4.42 -2.05 -26.01
C LYS A 118 5.18 -0.89 -25.38
N GLU A 119 4.73 -0.44 -24.22
CA GLU A 119 5.25 0.78 -23.57
C GLU A 119 6.27 0.50 -22.46
N LYS A 120 6.54 -0.78 -22.16
CA LYS A 120 7.44 -1.22 -21.08
C LYS A 120 7.03 -0.68 -19.69
N LEU A 121 5.75 -0.34 -19.54
CA LEU A 121 5.18 0.15 -18.29
C LEU A 121 4.35 -0.94 -17.63
N GLN A 122 4.84 -1.44 -16.48
CA GLN A 122 4.08 -2.36 -15.66
C GLN A 122 3.20 -1.58 -14.67
N VAL A 123 1.88 -1.77 -14.79
CA VAL A 123 0.89 -1.29 -13.82
C VAL A 123 0.11 -2.46 -13.25
N ASN A 124 -0.51 -2.28 -12.08
CA ASN A 124 -1.45 -3.25 -11.57
C ASN A 124 -2.80 -3.10 -12.29
N ASP A 125 -3.26 -4.16 -12.93
CA ASP A 125 -4.62 -4.23 -13.47
C ASP A 125 -5.63 -4.22 -12.31
N GLY A 126 -6.59 -3.30 -12.39
CA GLY A 126 -7.67 -3.17 -11.44
C GLY A 126 -8.68 -4.30 -11.50
N SER A 127 -8.65 -5.21 -12.49
CA SER A 127 -9.64 -6.28 -12.67
C SER A 127 -9.91 -7.14 -11.42
N LEU A 128 -8.93 -7.29 -10.52
CA LEU A 128 -9.07 -8.00 -9.24
C LEU A 128 -9.83 -7.21 -8.15
N TYR A 129 -10.01 -5.90 -8.32
CA TYR A 129 -10.51 -4.98 -7.29
C TYR A 129 -11.64 -4.05 -7.78
N GLY A 130 -11.66 -3.71 -9.07
CA GLY A 130 -12.52 -2.73 -9.74
C GLY A 130 -12.27 -2.73 -11.24
N LYS A 131 -13.19 -3.32 -12.01
CA LYS A 131 -13.05 -3.49 -13.47
C LYS A 131 -12.91 -2.13 -14.17
N GLY A 132 -11.96 -2.02 -15.10
CA GLY A 132 -11.74 -0.82 -15.90
C GLY A 132 -10.80 0.20 -15.28
N PHE A 133 -10.15 -0.11 -14.17
CA PHE A 133 -9.16 0.77 -13.54
C PHE A 133 -7.75 0.20 -13.66
N ILE A 134 -6.76 1.07 -13.53
CA ILE A 134 -5.37 0.70 -13.22
C ILE A 134 -4.96 1.30 -11.88
N ARG A 135 -4.01 0.66 -11.22
CA ARG A 135 -3.39 1.14 -9.99
C ARG A 135 -1.90 1.40 -10.20
N ILE A 136 -1.49 2.64 -9.99
CA ILE A 136 -0.13 3.14 -10.20
C ILE A 136 0.55 3.33 -8.84
N ASN A 137 1.76 2.82 -8.68
CA ASN A 137 2.58 3.07 -7.51
C ASN A 137 3.37 4.38 -7.69
N ILE A 138 3.16 5.35 -6.82
CA ILE A 138 3.88 6.64 -6.84
C ILE A 138 4.99 6.75 -5.79
N ALA A 139 5.32 5.67 -5.08
CA ALA A 139 6.47 5.60 -4.18
C ALA A 139 7.77 5.37 -4.97
N CYS A 140 8.13 6.35 -5.81
CA CYS A 140 9.33 6.36 -6.62
C CYS A 140 9.82 7.81 -6.82
N PRO A 141 11.09 8.01 -7.23
CA PRO A 141 11.57 9.33 -7.65
C PRO A 141 10.74 9.90 -8.80
N ARG A 142 10.52 11.22 -8.79
CA ARG A 142 9.93 11.96 -9.92
C ARG A 142 10.93 12.14 -11.05
#